data_AF-A0A5R2MZX6-F1
#
_entry.id   AF-A0A5R2MZX6-F1
#
_cell.length_a   1.000
_cell.length_b   1.000
_cell.length_c   1.000
_cell.angle_alpha   90.00
_cell.angle_beta   90.00
_cell.angle_gamma   90.00
#
_symmetry.space_group_name_H-M   'P 1'
#
loop_
_entity.id
_entity.type
_entity.pdbx_description
1 polymer ?
#
loop_
_entity_poly.entity_id
_entity_poly.type
_entity_poly.pdbx_seq_one_letter_code
_entity_poly.pdbx_strand_id
1 'polypeptide(L)'
;DESRLHQVLERHRNEGEELIAKEAVKPATIRVTHSADMQFVGQTHIINVPLPSSSVTRAALQGLFEKAYFARFKVELPEIRANLVNLNTSVTGMRPTIDLSRLIDPAGRAKTLEEARREIRPVWYGGRWHDTPV
;
A
#
# COMPACT_ATOMS: atom_id res chain seq x y z
N ASP A 1 12.66 24.46 0.59
CA ASP A 1 12.63 24.96 -0.79
C ASP A 1 11.82 23.97 -1.61
N GLU A 2 10.75 24.44 -2.24
CA GLU A 2 9.82 23.60 -3.03
C GLU A 2 10.48 23.10 -4.32
N SER A 3 11.33 23.91 -4.94
CA SER A 3 12.06 23.53 -6.16
C SER A 3 13.02 22.36 -5.89
N ARG A 4 13.75 22.45 -4.77
CA ARG A 4 14.66 21.39 -4.32
C ARG A 4 13.91 20.10 -3.97
N LEU A 5 12.76 20.20 -3.31
CA LEU A 5 11.91 19.04 -3.01
C LEU A 5 11.50 18.32 -4.30
N HIS A 6 11.01 19.07 -5.28
CA HIS A 6 10.60 18.53 -6.57
C HIS A 6 11.76 17.82 -7.27
N GLN A 7 12.92 18.47 -7.35
CA GLN A 7 14.13 17.87 -7.95
C GLN A 7 14.54 16.56 -7.27
N VAL A 8 14.46 16.48 -5.94
CA VAL A 8 14.78 15.25 -5.21
C VAL A 8 13.80 14.13 -5.54
N LEU A 9 12.50 14.41 -5.56
CA LEU A 9 11.47 13.41 -5.86
C LEU A 9 11.52 12.94 -7.31
N GLU A 10 11.76 13.82 -8.28
CA GLU A 10 11.96 13.45 -9.67
C GLU A 10 13.24 12.63 -9.86
N ARG A 11 14.32 12.98 -9.16
CA ARG A 11 15.54 12.16 -9.18
C ARG A 11 15.28 10.75 -8.64
N HIS A 12 14.59 10.61 -7.51
CA HIS A 12 14.23 9.28 -6.98
C HIS A 12 13.38 8.48 -7.96
N ARG A 13 12.41 9.14 -8.61
CA ARG A 13 11.57 8.51 -9.63
C ARG A 13 12.42 7.97 -10.78
N ASN A 14 13.27 8.81 -11.36
CA ASN A 14 14.09 8.45 -12.50
C ASN A 14 15.07 7.32 -12.16
N GLU A 15 15.77 7.42 -11.03
CA GLU A 15 16.67 6.36 -10.53
C GLU A 15 15.90 5.04 -10.34
N GLY A 16 14.69 5.08 -9.76
CA GLY A 16 13.86 3.90 -9.58
C GLY A 16 13.34 3.28 -10.88
N GLU A 17 12.93 4.10 -11.85
CA GLU A 17 12.49 3.64 -13.17
C GLU A 17 13.65 2.99 -13.94
N GLU A 18 14.86 3.55 -13.87
CA GLU A 18 16.07 2.97 -14.44
C GLU A 18 16.44 1.61 -13.80
N LEU A 19 16.27 1.47 -12.49
CA LEU A 19 16.48 0.20 -11.80
C LEU A 19 15.48 -0.85 -12.26
N ILE A 20 14.19 -0.51 -12.33
CA ILE A 20 13.15 -1.42 -12.85
C ILE A 20 13.44 -1.82 -14.31
N ALA A 21 13.96 -0.91 -15.14
CA ALA A 21 14.28 -1.20 -16.52
C ALA A 21 15.39 -2.27 -16.68
N LYS A 22 16.31 -2.36 -15.71
CA LYS A 22 17.39 -3.36 -15.68
C LYS A 22 16.91 -4.75 -15.28
N GLU A 23 15.72 -4.87 -14.69
CA GLU A 23 15.16 -6.16 -14.29
C GLU A 23 14.77 -7.03 -15.50
N ALA A 24 14.94 -8.34 -15.34
CA ALA A 24 14.59 -9.33 -16.36
C ALA A 24 13.07 -9.42 -16.60
N VAL A 25 12.28 -9.22 -15.54
CA VAL A 25 10.82 -9.26 -15.61
C VAL A 25 10.31 -7.88 -15.99
N LYS A 26 9.74 -7.73 -17.19
CA LYS A 26 9.12 -6.48 -17.62
C LYS A 26 7.76 -6.29 -16.97
N PRO A 27 7.55 -5.20 -16.21
CA PRO A 27 6.25 -4.92 -15.61
C PRO A 27 5.23 -4.52 -16.69
N ALA A 28 3.95 -4.76 -16.43
CA ALA A 28 2.87 -4.28 -17.28
C ALA A 28 2.72 -2.75 -17.17
N THR A 29 2.88 -2.21 -15.96
CA THR A 29 2.87 -0.77 -15.68
C THR A 29 3.82 -0.44 -14.54
N ILE A 30 4.29 0.80 -14.46
CA ILE A 30 5.07 1.30 -13.32
C ILE A 30 4.20 2.24 -12.52
N ARG A 31 4.13 2.03 -11.21
CA ARG A 31 3.45 2.93 -10.27
C ARG A 31 4.47 3.63 -9.40
N VAL A 32 4.44 4.95 -9.38
CA VAL A 32 5.29 5.79 -8.53
C VAL A 32 4.44 6.39 -7.43
N THR A 33 4.90 6.29 -6.18
CA THR A 33 4.27 6.93 -5.02
C THR A 33 5.29 7.67 -4.19
N HIS A 34 4.98 8.91 -3.84
CA HIS A 34 5.83 9.75 -2.99
C HIS A 34 5.24 9.85 -1.58
N SER A 35 6.10 9.92 -0.57
CA SER A 35 5.72 10.24 0.80
C SER A 35 6.81 11.07 1.49
N ALA A 36 6.42 11.79 2.53
CA ALA A 36 7.34 12.54 3.37
C ALA A 36 7.22 12.07 4.81
N ASP A 37 8.35 11.92 5.49
CA ASP A 37 8.37 11.75 6.93
C ASP A 37 8.41 13.12 7.58
N MET A 38 7.44 13.38 8.45
CA MET A 38 7.21 14.71 9.00
C MET A 38 6.93 14.63 10.50
N GLN A 39 7.18 15.72 11.22
CA GLN A 39 6.89 15.87 12.65
C GLN A 39 6.55 17.32 12.98
N PHE A 40 5.92 17.59 14.12
CA PHE A 40 5.87 18.95 14.62
C PHE A 40 7.25 19.39 15.13
N VAL A 41 7.58 20.68 14.96
CA VAL A 41 8.81 21.26 15.53
C VAL A 41 8.77 21.11 17.06
N GLY A 42 9.87 20.60 17.64
CA GLY A 42 9.96 20.32 19.08
C GLY A 42 9.42 18.96 19.51
N GLN A 43 8.82 18.18 18.61
CA GLN A 43 8.37 16.82 18.87
C GLN A 43 9.36 15.78 18.31
N THR A 44 9.39 14.58 18.89
CA THR A 44 10.20 13.43 18.43
C THR A 44 9.41 12.44 17.57
N HIS A 45 8.09 12.59 17.48
CA HIS A 45 7.21 11.64 16.81
C HIS A 45 7.10 11.98 15.33
N ILE A 46 7.67 11.10 14.52
CA ILE A 46 7.60 11.17 13.05
C ILE A 46 6.38 10.39 12.57
N ILE A 47 5.65 10.95 11.61
CA ILE A 47 4.61 10.25 10.86
C ILE A 47 4.89 10.33 9.36
N ASN A 48 4.52 9.27 8.64
CA ASN A 48 4.59 9.23 7.20
C ASN A 48 3.34 9.88 6.59
N VAL A 49 3.56 10.83 5.69
CA VAL A 49 2.53 11.61 5.01
C VAL A 49 2.58 11.32 3.50
N PRO A 50 1.52 10.77 2.90
CA PRO A 50 1.48 10.56 1.46
C PRO A 50 1.46 11.89 0.70
N LEU A 51 2.26 12.01 -0.36
CA LEU A 51 2.29 13.18 -1.23
C LEU A 51 1.53 12.90 -2.52
N PRO A 52 0.69 13.83 -2.99
CA PRO A 52 -0.10 13.65 -4.21
C PRO A 52 0.75 13.71 -5.49
N SER A 53 1.91 14.35 -5.44
CA SER A 53 2.84 14.49 -6.57
C SER A 53 4.22 14.93 -6.07
N SER A 54 5.18 15.05 -6.98
CA SER A 54 6.49 15.67 -6.71
C SER A 54 6.45 17.19 -6.61
N SER A 55 5.36 17.83 -7.03
CA SER A 55 5.17 19.28 -7.01
C SER A 55 4.17 19.65 -5.92
N VAL A 56 4.68 19.82 -4.70
CA VAL A 56 3.88 20.19 -3.52
C VAL A 56 4.37 21.50 -2.92
N THR A 57 3.43 22.36 -2.55
CA THR A 57 3.75 23.61 -1.87
C THR A 57 3.95 23.38 -0.38
N ARG A 58 4.63 24.32 0.29
CA ARG A 58 4.86 24.29 1.73
C ARG A 58 3.55 24.34 2.51
N ALA A 59 2.58 25.11 2.03
CA ALA A 59 1.24 25.18 2.62
C ALA A 59 0.49 23.84 2.47
N ALA A 60 0.59 23.19 1.30
CA ALA A 60 0.00 21.88 1.09
C ALA A 60 0.63 20.81 2.01
N LEU A 61 1.96 20.84 2.20
CA LEU A 61 2.65 19.94 3.13
C LEU A 61 2.17 20.10 4.58
N GLN A 62 2.01 21.33 5.05
CA GLN A 62 1.47 21.61 6.38
C GLN A 62 0.08 20.97 6.53
N GLY A 63 -0.84 21.25 5.61
CA GLY A 63 -2.22 20.72 5.68
C GLY A 63 -2.30 19.20 5.54
N LEU A 64 -1.47 18.59 4.69
CA LEU A 64 -1.37 17.13 4.56
C LEU A 64 -0.89 16.49 5.87
N PHE A 65 0.11 17.10 6.50
CA PHE A 65 0.63 16.63 7.78
C PHE A 65 -0.40 16.76 8.90
N GLU A 66 -1.04 17.92 9.05
CA GLU A 66 -2.07 18.16 10.06
C GLU A 66 -3.24 17.18 9.90
N LYS A 67 -3.68 16.94 8.67
CA LYS A 67 -4.72 15.94 8.38
C LYS A 67 -4.30 14.53 8.78
N ALA A 68 -3.06 14.13 8.46
CA ALA A 68 -2.53 12.81 8.84
C ALA A 68 -2.37 12.68 10.36
N TYR A 69 -1.90 13.74 11.02
CA TYR A 69 -1.73 13.81 12.47
C TYR A 69 -3.08 13.71 13.17
N PHE A 70 -4.07 14.51 12.75
CA PHE A 70 -5.43 14.45 13.29
C PHE A 70 -6.08 13.09 13.05
N ALA A 71 -5.90 12.49 11.87
CA ALA A 71 -6.44 11.16 11.58
C ALA A 71 -5.94 10.10 12.59
N ARG A 72 -4.66 10.19 12.98
CA ARG A 72 -4.01 9.24 13.89
C ARG A 72 -4.23 9.56 15.38
N PHE A 73 -4.19 10.83 15.77
CA PHE A 73 -4.15 11.23 17.18
C PHE A 73 -5.39 11.99 17.65
N LYS A 74 -6.27 12.45 16.74
CA LYS A 74 -7.49 13.23 17.05
C LYS A 74 -7.21 14.52 17.82
N VAL A 75 -6.03 15.11 17.61
CA VAL A 75 -5.60 16.38 18.20
C VAL A 75 -5.19 17.34 17.11
N GLU A 76 -5.62 18.59 17.22
CA GLU A 76 -5.22 19.71 16.37
C GLU A 76 -4.21 20.59 17.09
N LEU A 77 -3.15 21.00 16.39
CA LEU A 77 -2.06 21.82 16.93
C LEU A 77 -1.74 22.96 15.95
N PRO A 78 -2.68 23.90 15.72
CA PRO A 78 -2.59 24.90 14.64
C PRO A 78 -1.41 25.87 14.80
N GLU A 79 -0.95 26.08 16.04
CA GLU A 79 0.16 26.99 16.36
C GLU A 79 1.54 26.37 16.08
N ILE A 80 1.63 25.06 15.85
CA ILE A 80 2.91 24.37 15.71
C ILE A 80 3.19 24.08 14.25
N ARG A 81 4.38 24.48 13.79
CA ARG A 81 4.80 24.24 12.40
C ARG A 81 5.19 22.79 12.19
N ALA A 82 4.78 22.23 11.05
CA ALA A 82 5.28 20.95 10.58
C ALA A 82 6.74 21.08 10.09
N ASN A 83 7.53 20.07 10.35
CA ASN A 83 8.90 19.92 9.90
C ASN A 83 8.98 18.70 8.98
N LEU A 84 9.54 18.90 7.79
CA LEU A 84 9.85 17.82 6.86
C LEU A 84 11.21 17.23 7.21
N VAL A 85 11.25 15.93 7.48
CA VAL A 85 12.45 15.20 7.90
C VAL A 85 13.06 14.45 6.72
N ASN A 86 12.28 13.58 6.06
CA ASN A 86 12.73 12.78 4.91
C ASN A 86 11.76 12.83 3.74
N LEU A 87 12.28 12.56 2.55
CA LEU A 87 11.52 12.34 1.32
C LEU A 87 11.71 10.90 0.86
N ASN A 88 10.60 10.20 0.67
CA ASN A 88 10.57 8.79 0.29
C ASN A 88 9.86 8.65 -1.06
N THR A 89 10.32 7.73 -1.89
CA THR A 89 9.69 7.40 -3.18
C THR A 89 9.74 5.91 -3.39
N SER A 90 8.58 5.32 -3.66
CA SER A 90 8.48 3.92 -4.07
C SER A 90 8.15 3.86 -5.55
N VAL A 91 9.02 3.21 -6.33
CA VAL A 91 8.80 2.90 -7.74
C VAL A 91 8.50 1.41 -7.84
N THR A 92 7.28 1.05 -8.21
CA THR A 92 6.80 -0.33 -8.19
C THR A 92 6.46 -0.80 -9.60
N GLY A 93 7.16 -1.83 -10.08
CA GLY A 93 6.77 -2.55 -11.29
C GLY A 93 5.56 -3.46 -11.02
N MET A 94 4.42 -3.15 -11.62
CA MET A 94 3.20 -3.94 -11.49
C MET A 94 3.22 -5.08 -12.50
N ARG A 95 3.22 -6.32 -12.01
CA ARG A 95 3.06 -7.51 -12.85
C ARG A 95 1.60 -7.69 -13.24
N PRO A 96 1.31 -8.33 -14.40
CA PRO A 96 -0.04 -8.76 -14.72
C PRO A 96 -0.66 -9.54 -13.58
N THR A 97 -1.95 -9.31 -13.32
CA THR A 97 -2.70 -10.11 -12.37
C THR A 97 -2.80 -11.54 -12.88
N ILE A 98 -2.63 -12.50 -11.98
CA ILE A 98 -2.87 -13.91 -12.29
C ILE A 98 -4.37 -14.15 -12.12
N ASP A 99 -5.00 -14.71 -13.14
CA ASP A 99 -6.36 -15.22 -13.04
C ASP A 99 -6.37 -16.43 -12.10
N LEU A 100 -6.82 -16.22 -10.86
CA LEU A 100 -6.86 -17.25 -9.82
C LEU A 100 -7.76 -18.43 -10.19
N SER A 101 -8.71 -18.25 -11.11
CA SER A 101 -9.51 -19.37 -11.59
C SER A 101 -8.60 -20.43 -12.23
N ARG A 102 -7.49 -20.05 -12.86
CA ARG A 102 -6.55 -20.99 -13.48
C ARG A 102 -5.74 -21.81 -12.47
N LEU A 103 -5.78 -21.49 -11.18
CA LEU A 103 -5.13 -22.30 -10.14
C LEU A 103 -5.84 -23.64 -9.92
N ILE A 104 -7.14 -23.72 -10.26
CA ILE A 104 -7.92 -24.95 -10.21
C ILE A 104 -8.19 -25.38 -11.65
N ASP A 105 -7.74 -26.59 -11.99
CA ASP A 105 -8.07 -27.22 -13.27
C ASP A 105 -9.61 -27.17 -13.48
N PRO A 106 -10.09 -26.51 -14.55
CA PRO A 106 -11.52 -26.48 -14.86
C PRO A 106 -12.16 -27.86 -14.93
N ALA A 107 -11.42 -28.91 -15.31
CA ALA A 107 -11.91 -30.28 -15.34
C ALA A 107 -12.22 -30.85 -13.95
N GLY A 108 -11.57 -30.34 -12.89
CA GLY A 108 -11.81 -30.74 -11.52
C GLY A 108 -12.97 -30.01 -10.83
N ARG A 109 -13.69 -29.13 -11.55
CA ARG A 109 -14.79 -28.34 -10.98
C ARG A 109 -16.12 -29.06 -11.16
N ALA A 110 -16.69 -29.51 -10.05
CA ALA A 110 -18.08 -29.92 -9.99
C ALA A 110 -19.03 -28.74 -10.25
N LYS A 111 -20.20 -29.00 -10.84
CA LYS A 111 -21.20 -27.96 -11.15
C LYS A 111 -22.06 -27.62 -9.93
N THR A 112 -22.13 -28.53 -8.97
CA THR A 112 -22.89 -28.38 -7.73
C THR A 112 -22.04 -28.77 -6.51
N LEU A 113 -22.42 -28.27 -5.33
CA LEU A 113 -21.76 -28.67 -4.07
C LEU A 113 -21.95 -30.16 -3.78
N GLU A 114 -23.05 -30.75 -4.23
CA GLU A 114 -23.32 -32.17 -4.04
C GLU A 114 -22.39 -33.04 -4.90
N GLU A 115 -22.13 -32.64 -6.15
CA GLU A 115 -21.13 -33.26 -7.01
C GLU A 115 -19.69 -33.01 -6.52
N ALA A 116 -19.45 -31.90 -5.81
CA ALA A 116 -18.15 -31.56 -5.24
C ALA A 116 -17.83 -32.33 -3.95
N ARG A 117 -18.86 -32.90 -3.29
CA ARG A 117 -18.73 -33.60 -2.01
C ARG A 117 -17.92 -34.87 -2.20
N ARG A 118 -16.79 -34.97 -1.51
CA ARG A 118 -15.91 -36.15 -1.51
C ARG A 118 -16.39 -37.19 -0.51
N GLU A 119 -16.80 -36.75 0.66
CA GLU A 119 -17.24 -37.63 1.75
C GLU A 119 -18.14 -36.90 2.74
N ILE A 120 -18.72 -37.65 3.67
CA ILE A 120 -19.30 -37.13 4.90
C ILE A 120 -18.42 -37.62 6.04
N ARG A 121 -17.80 -36.67 6.76
CA ARG A 121 -16.91 -36.98 7.88
C ARG A 121 -17.56 -36.53 9.19
N PRO A 122 -17.82 -37.46 10.13
CA PRO A 122 -18.27 -37.10 11.47
C PRO A 122 -17.23 -36.23 12.18
N VAL A 123 -17.65 -35.07 12.67
CA VAL A 123 -16.80 -34.17 13.48
C VAL A 123 -17.49 -33.85 14.80
N TRP A 124 -16.71 -33.83 15.87
CA TRP A 124 -17.19 -33.50 17.21
C TRP A 124 -17.09 -32.00 17.45
N TYR A 125 -18.23 -31.34 17.67
CA TYR A 125 -18.28 -29.90 17.93
C TYR A 125 -19.44 -29.55 18.86
N GLY A 126 -19.21 -28.70 19.87
CA GLY A 126 -20.25 -28.30 20.81
C GLY A 126 -20.88 -29.45 21.60
N GLY A 127 -20.09 -30.49 21.92
CA GLY A 127 -20.55 -31.62 22.73
C GLY A 127 -21.40 -32.67 22.01
N ARG A 128 -21.44 -32.65 20.67
CA ARG A 128 -22.12 -33.67 19.86
C ARG A 128 -21.37 -33.95 18.56
N TRP A 129 -21.64 -35.11 17.96
CA TRP A 129 -21.20 -35.44 16.60
C TRP A 129 -22.07 -34.72 15.56
N HIS A 130 -21.45 -34.26 14.48
CA HIS A 130 -22.12 -33.68 13.31
C HIS A 130 -21.60 -34.35 12.04
N ASP A 131 -22.50 -34.80 11.18
CA ASP A 131 -22.17 -35.27 9.84
C ASP A 131 -21.82 -34.06 8.96
N THR A 132 -20.54 -33.92 8.65
CA THR A 132 -20.05 -32.75 7.90
C THR A 132 -19.63 -33.14 6.49
N PRO A 133 -20.27 -32.58 5.45
CA PRO A 133 -19.84 -32.80 4.07
C PRO A 133 -18.49 -32.12 3.83
N VAL A 134 -17.55 -32.87 3.22
CA VAL A 134 -16.19 -32.42 2.85
C VAL A 134 -16.03 -32.42 1.34
#